data_AF-A0AB74M1S2-F1
#
_entry.id   AF-A0AB74M1S2-F1
#
_cell.length_a   1.000
_cell.length_b   1.000
_cell.length_c   1.000
_cell.angle_alpha   90.00
_cell.angle_beta   90.00
_cell.angle_gamma   90.00
#
_symmetry.space_group_name_H-M   'P 1'
#
loop_
_entity.id
_entity.type
_entity.pdbx_description
1 polymer ?
#
loop_
_entity_poly.entity_id
_entity_poly.type
_entity_poly.pdbx_seq_one_letter_code
_entity_poly.pdbx_strand_id
1 'polypeptide(L)'
;MSETAKKTDPKLWEKTKDKVTKSDKGGKAGQWSARKAQLATQEYKKAGGGYAGKKTDDNHLKQWTDEAWDTKSGKESGKTGERYLPKKAREAVSDEQYDRSTEKKRSDTAKGKQFSKQPKDVAKKAAAARKSASSETKADLMKKAKAQKVAGRSKMSKAELEKAVHA
;
A
#
# COMPACT_ATOMS: atom_id res chain seq x y z
N MET A 1 6.35 -2.20 -10.26
CA MET A 1 5.82 -2.97 -9.11
C MET A 1 7.01 -3.34 -8.25
N SER A 2 7.04 -2.95 -6.97
CA SER A 2 8.11 -3.35 -6.07
C SER A 2 8.09 -4.86 -5.90
N GLU A 3 9.23 -5.51 -6.12
CA GLU A 3 9.38 -6.95 -5.90
C GLU A 3 9.17 -7.25 -4.41
N THR A 4 8.22 -8.14 -4.09
CA THR A 4 8.01 -8.53 -2.69
C THR A 4 9.22 -9.30 -2.19
N ALA A 5 9.77 -8.91 -1.03
CA ALA A 5 10.94 -9.57 -0.45
C ALA A 5 10.77 -11.10 -0.40
N LYS A 6 11.77 -11.81 -0.91
CA LYS A 6 11.83 -13.27 -0.94
C LYS A 6 12.10 -13.79 0.47
N LYS A 7 11.26 -14.69 0.97
CA LYS A 7 11.40 -15.30 2.29
C LYS A 7 12.46 -16.40 2.21
N THR A 8 13.31 -16.53 3.23
CA THR A 8 14.33 -17.60 3.27
C THR A 8 13.70 -18.97 3.52
N ASP A 9 12.65 -19.00 4.35
CA ASP A 9 11.83 -20.19 4.58
C ASP A 9 10.34 -19.90 4.28
N PRO A 10 9.85 -20.28 3.09
CA PRO A 10 8.44 -20.11 2.73
C PRO A 10 7.49 -21.02 3.52
N LYS A 11 7.91 -22.21 3.95
CA LYS A 11 7.04 -23.16 4.68
C LYS A 11 6.75 -22.65 6.08
N LEU A 12 7.79 -22.15 6.76
CA LEU A 12 7.66 -21.50 8.06
C LEU A 12 6.77 -20.25 7.97
N TRP A 13 6.91 -19.47 6.89
CA TRP A 13 6.07 -18.30 6.65
C TRP A 13 4.59 -18.67 6.53
N GLU A 14 4.22 -19.64 5.69
CA GLU A 14 2.81 -20.04 5.53
C GLU A 14 2.24 -20.62 6.84
N LYS A 15 2.99 -21.46 7.57
CA LYS A 15 2.56 -21.95 8.89
C LYS A 15 2.30 -20.81 9.88
N THR A 16 3.17 -19.81 9.90
CA THR A 16 3.05 -18.63 10.78
C THR A 16 1.85 -17.79 10.39
N LYS A 17 1.68 -17.53 9.09
CA LYS A 17 0.55 -16.79 8.53
C LYS A 17 -0.77 -17.49 8.85
N ASP A 18 -0.86 -18.80 8.71
CA ASP A 18 -2.07 -19.56 9.04
C ASP A 18 -2.41 -19.49 10.54
N LYS A 19 -1.41 -19.67 11.41
CA LYS A 19 -1.58 -19.54 12.86
C LYS A 19 -2.09 -18.15 13.26
N VAL A 20 -1.48 -17.10 12.72
CA VAL A 20 -1.88 -15.71 13.00
C VAL A 20 -3.24 -15.38 12.38
N THR A 21 -3.56 -15.93 11.21
CA THR A 21 -4.87 -15.74 10.57
C THR A 21 -5.98 -16.34 11.43
N LYS A 22 -5.79 -17.55 11.98
CA LYS A 22 -6.77 -18.22 12.85
C LYS A 22 -6.93 -17.58 14.23
N SER A 23 -5.90 -16.87 14.72
CA SER A 23 -5.97 -16.16 15.99
C SER A 23 -6.93 -14.96 15.96
N ASP A 24 -7.47 -14.62 17.12
CA ASP A 24 -8.20 -13.39 17.46
C ASP A 24 -7.29 -12.14 17.64
N LYS A 25 -5.97 -12.31 17.60
CA LYS A 25 -5.00 -11.21 17.72
C LYS A 25 -4.85 -10.45 16.41
N GLY A 26 -4.96 -9.13 16.49
CA GLY A 26 -4.80 -8.25 15.33
C GLY A 26 -6.01 -8.21 14.39
N GLY A 27 -7.18 -8.63 14.84
CA GLY A 27 -8.44 -8.61 14.08
C GLY A 27 -9.25 -9.88 14.30
N LYS A 28 -10.41 -9.99 13.65
CA LYS A 28 -11.28 -11.17 13.80
C LYS A 28 -10.57 -12.45 13.38
N ALA A 29 -10.83 -13.53 14.10
CA ALA A 29 -10.33 -14.87 13.77
C ALA A 29 -10.72 -15.26 12.33
N GLY A 30 -9.80 -15.93 11.63
CA GLY A 30 -9.97 -16.33 10.23
C GLY A 30 -9.76 -15.23 9.19
N GLN A 31 -9.63 -13.96 9.59
CA GLN A 31 -9.41 -12.84 8.68
C GLN A 31 -7.93 -12.45 8.59
N TRP A 32 -7.49 -12.05 7.39
CA TRP A 32 -6.18 -11.43 7.18
C TRP A 32 -6.29 -9.90 7.27
N SER A 33 -5.48 -9.28 8.13
CA SER A 33 -5.47 -7.84 8.37
C SER A 33 -4.03 -7.29 8.34
N ALA A 34 -3.88 -5.97 8.23
CA ALA A 34 -2.56 -5.33 8.31
C ALA A 34 -1.86 -5.61 9.65
N ARG A 35 -2.60 -5.61 10.77
CA ARG A 35 -2.04 -5.90 12.10
C ARG A 35 -1.61 -7.35 12.22
N LYS A 36 -2.36 -8.28 11.61
CA LYS A 36 -1.95 -9.69 11.51
C LYS A 36 -0.72 -9.87 10.63
N ALA A 37 -0.60 -9.14 9.53
CA ALA A 37 0.62 -9.15 8.71
C ALA A 37 1.85 -8.69 9.51
N GLN A 38 1.71 -7.66 10.36
CA GLN A 38 2.77 -7.23 11.28
C GLN A 38 3.12 -8.32 12.29
N LEU A 39 2.12 -8.92 12.93
CA LEU A 39 2.33 -10.02 13.88
C LEU A 39 3.00 -11.22 13.22
N ALA A 40 2.50 -11.66 12.06
CA ALA A 40 3.10 -12.75 11.30
C ALA A 40 4.56 -12.47 10.93
N THR A 41 4.90 -11.22 10.58
CA THR A 41 6.29 -10.82 10.33
C THR A 41 7.16 -10.92 11.58
N GLN A 42 6.64 -10.50 12.74
CA GLN A 42 7.37 -10.60 14.02
C GLN A 42 7.58 -12.06 14.42
N GLU A 43 6.52 -12.86 14.40
CA GLU A 43 6.57 -14.29 14.75
C GLU A 43 7.45 -15.08 13.78
N TYR A 44 7.40 -14.77 12.48
CA TYR A 44 8.26 -15.38 11.48
C TYR A 44 9.74 -15.14 11.79
N LYS A 45 10.11 -13.90 12.13
CA LYS A 45 11.48 -13.56 12.52
C LYS A 45 11.90 -14.24 13.81
N LYS A 46 11.03 -14.26 14.82
CA LYS A 46 11.29 -14.95 16.10
C LYS A 46 11.53 -16.45 15.91
N ALA A 47 10.84 -17.07 14.95
CA ALA A 47 11.00 -18.47 14.61
C ALA A 47 12.22 -18.76 13.71
N GLY A 48 13.11 -17.79 13.48
CA GLY A 48 14.31 -17.94 12.65
C GLY A 48 14.11 -17.63 11.16
N GLY A 49 12.92 -17.17 10.77
CA GLY A 49 12.61 -16.76 9.41
C GLY A 49 13.31 -15.46 9.01
N GLY A 50 13.76 -15.39 7.75
CA GLY A 50 14.49 -14.26 7.20
C GLY A 50 14.01 -13.83 5.82
N TYR A 51 14.65 -12.79 5.29
CA TYR A 51 14.39 -12.29 3.94
C TYR A 51 15.69 -12.26 3.15
N ALA A 52 15.65 -12.73 1.91
CA ALA A 52 16.77 -12.70 0.99
C ALA A 52 16.85 -11.36 0.26
N GLY A 53 18.07 -10.92 -0.03
CA GLY A 53 18.35 -9.69 -0.77
C GLY A 53 18.64 -8.48 0.12
N LYS A 54 19.19 -7.43 -0.49
CA LYS A 54 19.43 -6.15 0.18
C LYS A 54 18.12 -5.37 0.25
N LYS A 55 17.94 -4.62 1.35
CA LYS A 55 16.86 -3.62 1.42
C LYS A 55 17.15 -2.53 0.39
N THR A 56 16.14 -2.16 -0.39
CA THR A 56 16.24 -1.07 -1.37
C THR A 56 15.57 0.19 -0.83
N ASP A 57 16.13 1.35 -1.17
CA ASP A 57 15.55 2.65 -0.78
C ASP A 57 14.27 2.99 -1.55
N ASP A 58 14.04 2.31 -2.70
CA ASP A 58 12.79 2.37 -3.47
C ASP A 58 11.67 1.59 -2.75
N ASN A 59 11.18 2.16 -1.65
CA ASN A 59 10.18 1.55 -0.79
C ASN A 59 8.87 2.36 -0.81
N HIS A 60 7.88 1.86 -1.56
CA HIS A 60 6.54 2.46 -1.62
C HIS A 60 5.85 2.56 -0.24
N LEU A 61 6.23 1.71 0.73
CA LEU A 61 5.70 1.79 2.09
C LEU A 61 6.18 3.06 2.80
N LYS A 62 7.40 3.53 2.51
CA LYS A 62 7.88 4.79 3.06
C LYS A 62 7.03 5.96 2.56
N GLN A 63 6.80 6.03 1.25
CA GLN A 63 5.90 7.03 0.68
C GLN A 63 4.49 6.94 1.28
N TRP A 64 3.98 5.72 1.45
CA TRP A 64 2.69 5.48 2.08
C TRP A 64 2.64 5.92 3.55
N THR A 65 3.71 5.72 4.32
CA THR A 65 3.83 6.16 5.72
C THR A 65 3.97 7.67 5.85
N ASP A 66 4.65 8.32 4.91
CA ASP A 66 4.85 9.77 4.88
C ASP A 66 3.58 10.53 4.43
N GLU A 67 2.59 9.85 3.84
CA GLU A 67 1.29 10.44 3.53
C GLU A 67 0.54 10.84 4.82
N ALA A 68 -0.03 12.03 4.86
CA ALA A 68 -0.89 12.46 5.97
C ALA A 68 -2.28 11.80 5.86
N TRP A 69 -2.47 10.66 6.50
CA TRP A 69 -3.71 9.89 6.47
C TRP A 69 -4.71 10.31 7.55
N ASP A 70 -5.93 10.67 7.14
CA ASP A 70 -6.99 11.04 8.09
C ASP A 70 -8.40 10.96 7.45
N THR A 71 -9.46 11.21 8.21
CA THR A 71 -10.84 11.40 7.72
C THR A 71 -11.15 12.88 7.47
N LYS A 72 -12.28 13.20 6.81
CA LYS A 72 -12.65 14.60 6.53
C LYS A 72 -12.98 15.35 7.82
N SER A 73 -13.57 14.67 8.81
CA SER A 73 -13.88 15.26 10.12
C SER A 73 -12.74 15.20 11.14
N GLY A 74 -11.63 14.49 10.85
CA GLY A 74 -10.58 14.19 11.82
C GLY A 74 -10.98 13.15 12.88
N LYS A 75 -12.21 12.64 12.83
CA LYS A 75 -12.69 11.60 13.76
C LYS A 75 -12.31 10.21 13.27
N GLU A 76 -12.24 9.26 14.21
CA GLU A 76 -11.87 7.89 13.90
C GLU A 76 -12.83 7.25 12.87
N SER A 77 -12.24 6.83 11.75
CA SER A 77 -12.91 6.16 10.64
C SER A 77 -13.71 4.91 11.04
N GLY A 78 -13.30 4.24 12.12
CA GLY A 78 -14.00 3.09 12.71
C GLY A 78 -15.30 3.47 13.43
N LYS A 79 -15.37 4.67 14.01
CA LYS A 79 -16.55 5.18 14.72
C LYS A 79 -17.54 5.84 13.75
N THR A 80 -17.06 6.68 12.85
CA THR A 80 -17.91 7.47 11.93
C THR A 80 -18.25 6.75 10.64
N GLY A 81 -17.50 5.70 10.29
CA GLY A 81 -17.60 5.06 8.98
C GLY A 81 -17.00 5.89 7.84
N GLU A 82 -16.44 7.07 8.12
CA GLU A 82 -15.83 7.95 7.10
C GLU A 82 -14.67 7.27 6.36
N ARG A 83 -14.44 7.66 5.11
CA ARG A 83 -13.30 7.17 4.34
C ARG A 83 -11.99 7.72 4.90
N TYR A 84 -11.10 6.81 5.29
CA TYR A 84 -9.73 7.11 5.66
C TYR A 84 -8.88 7.20 4.41
N LEU A 85 -8.39 8.40 4.09
CA LEU A 85 -7.69 8.71 2.84
C LEU A 85 -6.47 9.60 3.14
N PRO A 86 -5.43 9.55 2.29
CA PRO A 86 -4.33 10.49 2.41
C PRO A 86 -4.78 11.89 2.01
N LYS A 87 -4.22 12.92 2.65
CA LYS A 87 -4.61 14.33 2.51
C LYS A 87 -4.79 14.77 1.05
N LYS A 88 -3.80 14.52 0.20
CA LYS A 88 -3.85 14.86 -1.24
C LYS A 88 -5.05 14.23 -1.97
N ALA A 89 -5.37 12.97 -1.66
CA ALA A 89 -6.51 12.29 -2.27
C ALA A 89 -7.84 12.84 -1.75
N ARG A 90 -7.89 13.21 -0.47
CA ARG A 90 -9.08 13.79 0.17
C ARG A 90 -9.40 15.18 -0.37
N GLU A 91 -8.39 16.01 -0.61
CA GLU A 91 -8.54 17.35 -1.19
C GLU A 91 -8.92 17.32 -2.68
N ALA A 92 -8.54 16.26 -3.40
CA ALA A 92 -8.84 16.14 -4.83
C ALA A 92 -10.25 15.64 -5.14
N VAL A 93 -10.90 14.92 -4.23
CA VAL A 93 -12.29 14.47 -4.40
C VAL A 93 -13.24 15.57 -3.95
N SER A 94 -14.36 15.75 -4.67
CA SER A 94 -15.39 16.69 -4.20
C SER A 94 -16.08 16.15 -2.95
N ASP A 95 -16.77 17.04 -2.23
CA ASP A 95 -17.56 16.70 -1.05
C ASP A 95 -18.58 15.60 -1.34
N GLU A 96 -19.36 15.75 -2.40
CA GLU A 96 -20.31 14.74 -2.86
C GLU A 96 -19.64 13.39 -3.17
N GLN A 97 -18.46 13.41 -3.79
CA GLN A 97 -17.70 12.19 -4.08
C GLN A 97 -17.19 11.50 -2.80
N TYR A 98 -16.77 12.29 -1.81
CA TYR A 98 -16.34 11.79 -0.51
C TYR A 98 -17.52 11.18 0.25
N ASP A 99 -18.67 11.85 0.26
CA ASP A 99 -19.87 11.43 0.98
C ASP A 99 -20.43 10.14 0.42
N ARG A 100 -20.64 10.05 -0.90
CA ARG A 100 -21.07 8.81 -1.58
C ARG A 100 -20.10 7.65 -1.33
N SER A 101 -18.79 7.94 -1.29
CA SER A 101 -17.76 6.93 -0.99
C SER A 101 -17.84 6.46 0.47
N THR A 102 -18.13 7.37 1.40
CA THR A 102 -18.33 7.12 2.83
C THR A 102 -19.62 6.33 3.07
N GLU A 103 -20.73 6.70 2.46
CA GLU A 103 -21.99 5.95 2.51
C GLU A 103 -21.82 4.51 2.02
N LYS A 104 -21.10 4.33 0.90
CA LYS A 104 -20.76 3.00 0.40
C LYS A 104 -19.99 2.18 1.44
N LYS A 105 -19.06 2.81 2.15
CA LYS A 105 -18.31 2.16 3.24
C LYS A 105 -19.24 1.80 4.39
N ARG A 106 -20.06 2.73 4.87
CA ARG A 106 -21.06 2.50 5.93
C ARG A 106 -21.99 1.33 5.58
N SER A 107 -22.52 1.30 4.36
CA SER A 107 -23.39 0.22 3.87
C SER A 107 -22.69 -1.15 3.86
N ASP A 108 -21.44 -1.21 3.38
CA ASP A 108 -20.67 -2.47 3.39
C ASP A 108 -20.32 -2.91 4.81
N THR A 109 -19.97 -1.97 5.70
CA THR A 109 -19.67 -2.25 7.11
C THR A 109 -20.91 -2.77 7.84
N ALA A 110 -22.08 -2.17 7.62
CA ALA A 110 -23.35 -2.64 8.18
C ALA A 110 -23.68 -4.08 7.73
N LYS A 111 -23.28 -4.46 6.51
CA LYS A 111 -23.37 -5.82 5.98
C LYS A 111 -22.28 -6.77 6.50
N GLY A 112 -21.49 -6.36 7.49
CA GLY A 112 -20.42 -7.16 8.10
C GLY A 112 -19.18 -7.33 7.23
N LYS A 113 -19.05 -6.60 6.12
CA LYS A 113 -17.89 -6.74 5.22
C LYS A 113 -16.65 -6.11 5.86
N GLN A 114 -15.56 -6.86 5.87
CA GLN A 114 -14.25 -6.38 6.35
C GLN A 114 -13.70 -5.25 5.47
N PHE A 115 -13.94 -5.30 4.15
CA PHE A 115 -13.43 -4.34 3.19
C PHE A 115 -14.56 -3.74 2.35
N SER A 116 -14.48 -2.42 2.12
CA SER A 116 -15.37 -1.70 1.21
C SER A 116 -14.61 -1.10 0.04
N LYS A 117 -14.94 -1.54 -1.18
CA LYS A 117 -14.36 -0.97 -2.40
C LYS A 117 -14.94 0.42 -2.63
N GLN A 118 -14.06 1.39 -2.87
CA GLN A 118 -14.43 2.75 -3.25
C GLN A 118 -15.10 2.76 -4.64
N PRO A 119 -16.11 3.62 -4.89
CA PRO A 119 -16.67 3.78 -6.23
C PRO A 119 -15.58 4.03 -7.28
N LYS A 120 -15.71 3.42 -8.46
CA LYS A 120 -14.61 3.29 -9.43
C LYS A 120 -14.04 4.64 -9.88
N ASP A 121 -14.91 5.62 -10.09
CA ASP A 121 -14.57 6.98 -10.48
C ASP A 121 -13.84 7.74 -9.36
N VAL A 122 -14.34 7.66 -8.12
CA VAL A 122 -13.68 8.28 -6.97
C VAL A 122 -12.33 7.62 -6.70
N ALA A 123 -12.24 6.29 -6.84
CA ALA A 123 -10.98 5.56 -6.69
C ALA A 123 -9.95 5.98 -7.73
N LYS A 124 -10.36 6.18 -9.00
CA LYS A 124 -9.48 6.70 -10.06
C LYS A 124 -8.98 8.11 -9.73
N LYS A 125 -9.87 9.01 -9.31
CA LYS A 125 -9.52 10.39 -8.95
C LYS A 125 -8.56 10.45 -7.75
N ALA A 126 -8.88 9.73 -6.69
CA ALA A 126 -8.03 9.60 -5.50
C ALA A 126 -6.65 9.01 -5.84
N ALA A 127 -6.61 7.97 -6.70
CA ALA A 127 -5.35 7.38 -7.13
C ALA A 127 -4.50 8.35 -7.97
N ALA A 128 -5.13 9.14 -8.85
CA ALA A 128 -4.44 10.15 -9.64
C ALA A 128 -3.80 11.23 -8.75
N ALA A 129 -4.51 11.69 -7.72
CA ALA A 129 -4.00 12.70 -6.78
C ALA A 129 -2.83 12.23 -5.90
N ARG A 130 -2.68 10.92 -5.70
CA ARG A 130 -1.55 10.33 -4.97
C ARG A 130 -0.29 10.18 -5.80
N LYS A 131 -0.40 10.21 -7.13
CA LYS A 131 0.78 10.26 -7.99
C LYS A 131 1.44 11.62 -7.75
N SER A 132 2.59 11.62 -7.08
CA SER A 132 3.35 12.84 -6.86
C SER A 132 3.61 13.53 -8.19
N ALA A 133 3.23 14.80 -8.33
CA ALA A 133 3.52 15.61 -9.51
C ALA A 133 5.03 15.82 -9.78
N SER A 134 5.91 15.37 -8.87
CA SER A 134 7.35 15.67 -8.90
C SER A 134 8.29 14.45 -8.93
N SER A 135 7.79 13.21 -9.09
CA SER A 135 8.70 12.08 -9.33
C SER A 135 8.13 11.16 -10.39
N GLU A 136 8.82 11.08 -11.52
CA GLU A 136 8.51 10.10 -12.56
C GLU A 136 8.48 8.71 -11.94
N THR A 137 7.49 7.88 -12.31
CA THR A 137 7.47 6.53 -11.77
C THR A 137 8.67 5.75 -12.29
N LYS A 138 9.11 4.70 -11.59
CA LYS A 138 10.14 3.80 -12.12
C LYS A 138 9.79 3.29 -13.52
N ALA A 139 8.51 3.10 -13.83
CA ALA A 139 8.05 2.69 -15.15
C ALA A 139 8.22 3.80 -16.20
N ASP A 140 7.95 5.05 -15.85
CA ASP A 140 8.14 6.19 -16.77
C ASP A 140 9.62 6.44 -17.04
N LEU A 141 10.45 6.35 -16.00
CA LEU A 141 11.91 6.40 -16.11
C LEU A 141 12.45 5.25 -16.95
N MET A 142 11.93 4.03 -16.78
CA MET A 142 12.27 2.89 -17.64
C MET A 142 11.91 3.13 -19.11
N LYS A 143 10.78 3.79 -19.40
CA LYS A 143 10.39 4.15 -20.77
C LYS A 143 11.36 5.19 -21.35
N LYS A 144 11.72 6.23 -20.60
CA LYS A 144 12.70 7.24 -21.03
C LYS A 144 14.08 6.63 -21.23
N ALA A 145 14.58 5.84 -20.27
CA ALA A 145 15.83 5.12 -20.37
C ALA A 145 15.86 4.17 -21.58
N LYS A 146 14.72 3.55 -21.92
CA LYS A 146 14.57 2.76 -23.17
C LYS A 146 14.69 3.63 -24.41
N ALA A 147 14.04 4.80 -24.44
CA ALA A 147 14.11 5.75 -25.56
C ALA A 147 15.53 6.29 -25.78
N GLN A 148 16.24 6.60 -24.69
CA GLN A 148 17.64 7.03 -24.70
C GLN A 148 18.66 5.89 -24.85
N LYS A 149 18.20 4.64 -25.02
CA LYS A 149 19.04 3.44 -25.15
C LYS A 149 20.05 3.23 -24.00
N VAL A 150 19.70 3.66 -22.78
CA VAL A 150 20.52 3.43 -21.56
C VAL A 150 20.78 1.92 -21.39
N ALA A 151 22.06 1.55 -21.37
CA ALA A 151 22.52 0.18 -21.16
C ALA A 151 22.28 -0.25 -19.71
N GLY A 152 21.96 -1.53 -19.49
CA GLY A 152 21.76 -2.06 -18.12
C GLY A 152 20.52 -1.55 -17.40
N ARG A 153 19.67 -0.72 -18.03
CA ARG A 153 18.45 -0.12 -17.42
C ARG A 153 17.55 -1.10 -16.67
N SER A 154 17.46 -2.35 -17.10
CA SER A 154 16.63 -3.39 -16.44
C SER A 154 17.10 -3.77 -15.03
N LYS A 155 18.38 -3.54 -14.72
CA LYS A 155 18.98 -3.81 -13.40
C LYS A 155 19.02 -2.57 -12.50
N MET A 156 18.72 -1.39 -13.04
CA MET A 156 18.79 -0.13 -12.31
C MET A 156 17.60 0.04 -11.34
N SER A 157 17.89 0.59 -10.17
CA SER A 157 16.93 1.16 -9.21
C SER A 157 16.24 2.40 -9.79
N LYS A 158 15.18 2.88 -9.15
CA LYS A 158 14.51 4.11 -9.56
C LYS A 158 15.48 5.30 -9.58
N ALA A 159 16.29 5.45 -8.53
CA ALA A 159 17.26 6.54 -8.41
C ALA A 159 18.37 6.46 -9.47
N GLU A 160 18.85 5.26 -9.81
CA GLU A 160 19.82 5.07 -10.89
C GLU A 160 19.21 5.40 -12.25
N LEU A 161 17.94 5.06 -12.48
CA LEU A 161 17.23 5.46 -13.70
C LEU A 161 16.98 6.97 -13.77
N GLU A 162 16.65 7.64 -12.67
CA GLU A 162 16.54 9.10 -12.61
C GLU A 162 17.87 9.74 -13.01
N LYS A 163 18.98 9.31 -12.39
CA LYS A 163 20.31 9.82 -12.75
C LYS A 163 20.67 9.54 -14.20
N ALA A 164 20.42 8.33 -14.71
CA ALA A 164 20.80 7.96 -16.07
C ALA A 164 19.97 8.64 -17.16
N VAL A 165 18.74 9.06 -16.84
CA VAL A 165 17.84 9.71 -17.81
C VAL A 165 18.05 11.22 -17.88
N HIS A 166 18.56 11.82 -16.80
CA HIS A 166 18.83 13.25 -16.68
C HIS A 166 20.33 13.61 -16.76
N ALA A 167 21.20 12.62 -17.02
CA ALA A 167 22.62 12.81 -17.32
C ALA A 167 22.83 13.10 -18.82
#